data_AF-A0A959RNM5-F1
#
_entry.id   AF-A0A959RNM5-F1
#
_cell.length_a   1.000
_cell.length_b   1.000
_cell.length_c   1.000
_cell.angle_alpha   90.00
_cell.angle_beta   90.00
_cell.angle_gamma   90.00
#
_symmetry.space_group_name_H-M   'P 1'
#
loop_
_entity.id
_entity.type
_entity.pdbx_description
1 polymer ?
#
loop_
_entity_poly.entity_id
_entity_poly.type
_entity_poly.pdbx_seq_one_letter_code
_entity_poly.pdbx_strand_id
1 'polypeptide(L)' 'TFGKKPIPVRGGGSIPICTILEKELGVKIIFMGFGLDNDNLHSPNEKFNIENYYKGIETIPYFHKYFSES' A
#
# COMPACT_ATOMS: atom_id res chain seq x y z
N THR A 1 -7.72 -9.12 -7.76
CA THR A 1 -6.42 -8.48 -8.01
C THR A 1 -6.58 -7.51 -9.18
N PHE A 2 -5.56 -6.73 -9.55
CA PHE A 2 -5.68 -5.71 -10.62
C PHE A 2 -5.38 -6.22 -12.04
N GLY A 3 -4.99 -7.50 -12.21
CA GLY A 3 -4.71 -8.11 -13.51
C GLY A 3 -3.52 -7.51 -14.27
N LYS A 4 -2.73 -6.65 -13.63
CA LYS A 4 -1.55 -5.97 -14.21
C LYS A 4 -0.37 -6.08 -13.24
N LYS A 5 0.84 -6.06 -13.80
CA LYS A 5 2.07 -6.03 -13.00
C LYS A 5 2.14 -4.71 -12.21
N PRO A 6 2.32 -4.74 -10.87
CA PRO A 6 2.46 -3.52 -10.08
C PRO A 6 3.78 -2.82 -10.44
N ILE A 7 3.75 -1.48 -10.42
CA ILE A 7 4.92 -0.63 -10.65
C ILE A 7 5.41 -0.13 -9.29
N PRO A 8 6.68 -0.38 -8.91
CA PRO A 8 7.26 0.21 -7.71
C PRO A 8 7.31 1.73 -7.84
N VAL A 9 6.79 2.44 -6.84
CA VAL A 9 6.75 3.89 -6.80
C VAL A 9 7.40 4.42 -5.52
N ARG A 10 7.83 5.68 -5.56
CA ARG A 10 8.20 6.45 -4.36
C ARG A 10 7.11 7.47 -4.09
N GLY A 11 6.73 7.64 -2.83
CA GLY A 11 5.80 8.68 -2.40
C GLY A 11 6.54 9.87 -1.79
N GLY A 12 5.94 11.06 -1.86
CA GLY A 12 6.43 12.25 -1.16
C GLY A 12 5.95 12.36 0.30
N GLY A 13 5.03 11.49 0.71
CA GLY A 13 4.53 11.43 2.10
C GLY A 13 5.57 10.85 3.06
N SER A 14 5.44 11.22 4.34
CA SER A 14 6.37 10.81 5.40
C SER A 14 5.69 9.88 6.40
N ILE A 15 6.30 8.72 6.67
CA ILE A 15 5.90 7.79 7.73
C ILE A 15 7.13 7.52 8.62
N PRO A 16 7.43 8.39 9.60
CA PRO A 16 8.72 8.39 10.30
C PRO A 16 9.06 7.12 11.08
N ILE A 17 8.04 6.41 11.58
CA ILE A 17 8.22 5.18 12.37
C ILE A 17 8.91 4.05 11.57
N CYS A 18 8.83 4.09 10.24
CA CYS A 18 9.40 3.06 9.38
C CYS A 18 10.92 2.93 9.55
N THR A 19 11.64 4.05 9.65
CA THR A 19 13.10 4.03 9.86
C THR A 19 13.47 3.38 11.19
N ILE A 20 12.65 3.60 12.23
CA ILE A 20 12.86 2.99 13.54
C ILE A 20 12.58 1.48 13.46
N LEU A 21 11.46 1.08 12.86
CA LEU A 21 11.10 -0.34 12.73
C LEU A 21 12.13 -1.13 11.91
N GLU A 22 12.61 -0.60 10.78
CA GLU A 22 13.64 -1.27 9.99
C GLU A 22 14.94 -1.44 10.80
N LYS A 23 15.34 -0.41 11.57
CA LYS A 23 16.54 -0.45 12.41
C LYS A 23 16.42 -1.48 13.54
N GLU A 24 15.31 -1.46 14.27
CA GLU A 24 15.15 -2.28 15.48
C GLU A 24 14.81 -3.74 15.16
N LEU A 25 14.07 -4.00 14.07
CA LEU A 25 13.64 -5.35 13.71
C LEU A 25 14.49 -6.00 12.61
N GLY A 26 15.32 -5.21 11.90
CA GLY A 26 16.15 -5.73 10.81
C GLY A 26 15.38 -6.21 9.58
N VAL A 27 14.09 -5.85 9.46
CA VAL A 27 13.21 -6.27 8.35
C VAL A 27 12.94 -5.11 7.39
N LYS A 28 12.61 -5.45 6.14
CA LYS A 28 12.19 -4.46 5.12
C LYS A 28 10.69 -4.20 5.17
N ILE A 29 10.33 -2.93 5.00
CA ILE A 29 8.93 -2.50 4.97
C ILE A 29 8.43 -2.45 3.53
N ILE A 30 7.25 -3.02 3.30
CA ILE A 30 6.52 -2.93 2.04
C ILE A 30 5.34 -1.97 2.26
N PHE A 31 5.31 -0.87 1.50
CA PHE A 31 4.13 -0.01 1.42
C PHE A 31 3.22 -0.51 0.30
N MET A 32 1.98 -0.83 0.66
CA MET A 32 0.96 -1.28 -0.27
C MET A 32 -0.22 -0.31 -0.22
N GLY A 33 -0.27 0.61 -1.19
CA GLY A 33 -1.34 1.59 -1.33
C GLY A 33 -2.37 1.17 -2.37
N PHE A 34 -3.64 1.49 -2.09
CA PHE A 34 -4.75 1.29 -3.03
C PHE A 34 -5.49 2.60 -3.37
N GLY A 35 -5.05 3.73 -2.81
CA GLY A 35 -5.60 5.04 -3.13
C GLY A 35 -5.18 5.54 -4.51
N LEU A 36 -5.85 6.60 -4.96
CA LEU A 36 -5.54 7.35 -6.16
C LEU A 36 -5.00 8.73 -5.79
N ASP A 37 -4.23 9.35 -6.69
CA ASP A 37 -3.65 10.69 -6.46
C ASP A 37 -4.73 11.78 -6.22
N ASN A 38 -5.96 11.54 -6.69
CA ASN A 38 -7.10 12.44 -6.52
C ASN A 38 -7.98 12.12 -5.31
N ASP A 39 -7.54 11.23 -4.41
CA ASP A 39 -8.25 10.94 -3.16
C ASP A 39 -8.20 12.11 -2.17
N ASN A 40 -7.36 13.12 -2.42
CA ASN A 40 -7.32 14.37 -1.68
C ASN A 40 -7.08 14.16 -0.18
N LEU A 41 -6.14 13.28 0.18
CA LEU A 41 -5.78 13.03 1.57
C LEU A 41 -5.46 14.35 2.29
N HIS A 42 -6.11 14.57 3.44
CA HIS A 42 -6.00 15.80 4.24
C HIS A 42 -6.54 17.07 3.56
N SER A 43 -7.39 16.94 2.55
CA SER A 43 -8.00 18.05 1.82
C SER A 43 -9.53 17.89 1.70
N PRO A 44 -10.28 18.97 1.37
CA PRO A 44 -11.73 18.85 1.19
C PRO A 44 -12.12 17.82 0.12
N ASN A 45 -13.28 17.19 0.33
CA ASN A 45 -13.78 16.09 -0.51
C ASN A 45 -12.81 14.91 -0.59
N GLU A 46 -12.10 14.63 0.52
CA GLU A 46 -11.36 13.38 0.71
C GLU A 46 -12.31 12.21 0.44
N LYS A 47 -11.85 11.26 -0.39
CA LYS A 47 -12.65 10.12 -0.81
C LYS A 47 -11.78 8.91 -1.04
N PHE A 48 -12.43 7.78 -1.21
CA PHE A 48 -11.77 6.55 -1.60
C PHE A 48 -12.61 5.81 -2.64
N ASN A 49 -11.98 5.30 -3.69
CA ASN A 49 -12.69 4.58 -4.75
C ASN A 49 -13.18 3.21 -4.25
N ILE A 50 -14.48 2.94 -4.40
CA ILE A 50 -15.12 1.69 -3.93
C ILE A 50 -14.53 0.45 -4.63
N GLU A 51 -14.22 0.53 -5.93
CA GLU A 51 -13.57 -0.56 -6.65
C GLU A 51 -12.18 -0.85 -6.07
N ASN A 52 -11.41 0.19 -5.77
CA ASN A 52 -10.11 0.04 -5.14
C ASN A 52 -10.21 -0.52 -3.71
N TYR A 53 -11.28 -0.21 -2.98
CA TYR A 53 -11.54 -0.76 -1.65
C TYR A 53 -11.71 -2.27 -1.71
N TYR A 54 -12.59 -2.76 -2.59
CA TYR A 54 -12.80 -4.20 -2.76
C TYR A 54 -11.57 -4.91 -3.35
N LYS A 55 -10.89 -4.30 -4.33
CA LYS A 55 -9.65 -4.86 -4.87
C LYS A 55 -8.53 -4.89 -3.83
N GLY A 56 -8.48 -3.94 -2.90
CA GLY A 56 -7.55 -3.94 -1.78
C GLY A 56 -7.78 -5.13 -0.86
N ILE A 57 -9.04 -5.32 -0.43
CA ILE A 57 -9.46 -6.49 0.37
C ILE A 57 -9.09 -7.80 -0.32
N GLU A 58 -9.29 -7.89 -1.64
CA GLU A 58 -8.94 -9.07 -2.40
C GLU A 58 -7.42 -9.26 -2.54
N THR A 59 -6.65 -8.18 -2.72
CA THR A 59 -5.21 -8.23 -3.02
C THR A 59 -4.36 -8.61 -1.80
N ILE A 60 -4.72 -8.13 -0.61
CA ILE A 60 -3.97 -8.39 0.64
C ILE A 60 -3.79 -9.90 0.93
N PRO A 61 -4.83 -10.76 0.94
CA PRO A 61 -4.65 -12.18 1.20
C PRO A 61 -3.83 -12.88 0.12
N TYR A 62 -3.98 -12.50 -1.15
CA TYR A 62 -3.12 -13.03 -2.22
C TYR A 62 -1.66 -12.64 -2.03
N PHE A 63 -1.38 -11.40 -1.62
CA PHE A 63 -0.02 -10.98 -1.29
C PHE A 63 0.60 -11.90 -0.23
N HIS A 64 -0.09 -12.12 0.90
CA HIS A 64 0.43 -12.97 1.97
C HIS A 64 0.62 -14.42 1.51
N LYS A 65 -0.35 -14.97 0.75
CA LYS A 65 -0.23 -16.32 0.19
C LYS A 65 1.04 -16.47 -0.64
N TYR A 66 1.20 -15.64 -1.67
CA TYR A 66 2.33 -15.74 -2.59
C TYR A 66 3.65 -15.37 -1.94
N PHE A 67 3.66 -14.41 -0.99
CA PHE A 67 4.86 -14.05 -0.24
C PHE A 67 5.35 -15.18 0.68
N SER A 68 4.43 -15.99 1.21
CA SER A 68 4.80 -17.16 2.03
C SER A 68 5.32 -18.35 1.21
N GLU A 69 5.03 -18.38 -0.09
CA GLU A 69 5.47 -19.43 -1.02
C GLU A 69 6.83 -19.12 -1.67
N SER A 70 7.31 -17.88 -1.54
CA SER A 70 8.56 -17.38 -2.14
C SER A 70 9.80 -17.52 -1.26
#